data_AF-A0A8J6C4T5-F1
#
_entry.id   AF-A0A8J6C4T5-F1
#
_cell.length_a   1.000
_cell.length_b   1.000
_cell.length_c   1.000
_cell.angle_alpha   90.00
_cell.angle_beta   90.00
_cell.angle_gamma   90.00
#
_symmetry.space_group_name_H-M   'P 1'
#
loop_
_entity.id
_entity.type
_entity.pdbx_description
1 polymer ?
#
loop_
_entity_poly.entity_id
_entity_poly.type
_entity_poly.pdbx_seq_one_letter_code
_entity_poly.pdbx_strand_id
1 'polypeptide(L)'
;GFCIKTRTSKNAKIFINICKSNQIPAPPDLTEQELVNILESDDPSGYRVPMSLGEPHVEVDNSGSGCTAYDIVINSTFFGKITNNEVFREFFITVAMEGLENKYEMELSREWRMLKNRKFMGSIFDQNIRTKSKPMIQEMDAKPSQFTSSKSLISEVESSPVKPDYTIVAEPPEGHPSFLVAEICLPKVVRPHKCGS
;
A
#
# COMPACT_ATOMS: atom_id res chain seq x y z
N GLY A 1 6.57 12.27 -1.62
CA GLY A 1 7.27 10.99 -1.56
C GLY A 1 8.61 11.08 -2.25
N PHE A 2 9.23 9.92 -2.47
CA PHE A 2 10.33 9.72 -3.41
C PHE A 2 10.06 8.46 -4.23
N CYS A 3 10.71 8.33 -5.38
CA CYS A 3 10.55 7.18 -6.25
C CYS A 3 11.90 6.47 -6.39
N ILE A 4 11.90 5.16 -6.23
CA ILE A 4 13.06 4.31 -6.53
C ILE A 4 12.78 3.48 -7.76
N LYS A 5 13.85 3.16 -8.48
CA LYS A 5 13.84 2.30 -9.65
C LYS A 5 14.68 1.07 -9.36
N THR A 6 14.13 -0.10 -9.61
CA THR A 6 14.82 -1.39 -9.57
C THR A 6 14.42 -2.23 -10.80
N ARG A 7 14.79 -3.50 -10.81
CA ARG A 7 14.42 -4.47 -11.83
C ARG A 7 14.06 -5.81 -11.21
N THR A 8 13.28 -6.62 -11.92
CA THR A 8 13.08 -8.03 -11.55
C THR A 8 14.25 -8.91 -11.99
N SER A 9 14.28 -10.17 -11.56
CA SER A 9 15.23 -11.18 -12.06
C SER A 9 15.15 -11.40 -13.59
N LYS A 10 13.99 -11.11 -14.20
CA LYS A 10 13.77 -11.10 -15.66
C LYS A 10 14.13 -9.76 -16.33
N ASN A 11 14.86 -8.88 -15.64
CA ASN A 11 15.31 -7.56 -16.11
C ASN A 11 14.16 -6.56 -16.40
N ALA A 12 12.92 -6.86 -15.99
CA ALA A 12 11.77 -5.96 -16.17
C ALA A 12 11.89 -4.76 -15.23
N LYS A 13 11.52 -3.56 -15.71
CA LYS A 13 11.70 -2.30 -14.98
C LYS A 13 10.58 -2.09 -13.97
N ILE A 14 10.96 -1.92 -12.71
CA ILE A 14 10.04 -1.66 -11.61
C ILE A 14 10.32 -0.28 -11.01
N PHE A 15 9.26 0.47 -10.75
CA PHE A 15 9.28 1.70 -9.97
C PHE A 15 8.53 1.49 -8.66
N ILE A 16 9.04 2.03 -7.57
CA ILE A 16 8.39 1.98 -6.26
C ILE A 16 8.28 3.40 -5.74
N ASN A 17 7.05 3.85 -5.56
CA ASN A 17 6.71 5.17 -5.08
C ASN A 17 6.52 5.13 -3.56
N ILE A 18 7.42 5.75 -2.81
CA ILE A 18 7.28 5.87 -1.36
C ILE A 18 6.49 7.12 -1.03
N CYS A 19 5.25 6.92 -0.61
CA CYS A 19 4.26 7.91 -0.23
C CYS A 19 4.10 7.99 1.30
N LYS A 20 3.41 9.03 1.77
CA LYS A 20 3.20 9.25 3.20
C LYS A 20 1.75 9.59 3.52
N SER A 21 1.28 9.12 4.67
CA SER A 21 -0.05 9.41 5.21
C SER A 21 -0.02 9.41 6.73
N ASN A 22 -0.82 10.28 7.36
CA ASN A 22 -1.02 10.26 8.82
C ASN A 22 -1.96 9.14 9.27
N GLN A 23 -2.62 8.43 8.34
CA GLN A 23 -3.55 7.33 8.65
C GLN A 23 -2.83 6.00 8.90
N ILE A 24 -1.56 5.88 8.48
CA ILE A 24 -0.73 4.72 8.79
C ILE A 24 -0.09 4.94 10.16
N PRO A 25 -0.19 3.98 11.10
CA PRO A 25 0.48 4.08 12.39
C PRO A 25 1.99 4.25 12.23
N ALA A 26 2.61 5.09 13.05
CA ALA A 26 4.06 5.18 13.10
C ALA A 26 4.65 3.89 13.70
N PRO A 27 5.80 3.40 13.21
CA PRO A 27 6.56 2.40 13.94
C PRO A 27 7.09 2.97 15.27
N PRO A 28 7.51 2.11 16.22
CA PRO A 28 8.23 2.55 17.41
C PRO A 28 9.40 3.46 17.05
N ASP A 29 9.64 4.50 17.84
CA ASP A 29 10.83 5.31 17.61
C ASP A 29 12.07 4.55 18.08
N LEU A 30 13.15 4.69 17.31
CA LEU A 30 14.43 3.99 17.52
C LEU A 30 15.58 4.89 17.08
N THR A 31 16.68 4.86 17.80
CA THR A 31 17.93 5.45 17.33
C THR A 31 18.54 4.59 16.23
N GLU A 32 19.51 5.15 15.50
CA GLU A 32 20.27 4.40 14.49
C GLU A 32 21.04 3.23 15.12
N GLN A 33 21.64 3.45 16.30
CA GLN A 33 22.35 2.41 17.03
C GLN A 33 21.41 1.26 17.44
N GLU A 34 20.21 1.57 17.93
CA GLU A 34 19.23 0.54 18.27
C GLU A 34 18.78 -0.26 17.04
N LEU A 35 18.61 0.41 15.88
CA LEU A 35 18.31 -0.28 14.63
C LEU A 35 19.44 -1.24 14.23
N VAL A 36 20.70 -0.79 14.27
CA VAL A 36 21.87 -1.63 13.97
C VAL A 36 21.94 -2.82 14.91
N ASN A 37 21.77 -2.60 16.21
CA ASN A 37 21.78 -3.68 17.20
C ASN A 37 20.68 -4.73 16.93
N ILE A 38 19.49 -4.31 16.45
CA ILE A 38 18.43 -5.24 16.06
C ILE A 38 18.85 -6.03 14.82
N LEU A 39 19.42 -5.38 13.81
CA LEU A 39 19.88 -6.03 12.57
C LEU A 39 21.02 -7.04 12.80
N GLU A 40 21.85 -6.84 13.82
CA GLU A 40 22.95 -7.73 14.20
C GLU A 40 22.54 -8.81 15.23
N SER A 41 21.33 -8.74 15.77
CA SER A 41 20.86 -9.68 16.77
C SER A 41 20.44 -11.04 16.17
N ASP A 42 20.38 -12.07 17.03
CA ASP A 42 19.92 -13.40 16.64
C ASP A 42 18.44 -13.43 16.19
N ASP A 43 17.65 -12.42 16.56
CA ASP A 43 16.26 -12.22 16.13
C ASP A 43 16.02 -10.79 15.60
N PRO A 44 16.33 -10.52 14.32
CA PRO A 44 16.17 -9.20 13.72
C PRO A 44 14.69 -8.82 13.47
N SER A 45 13.72 -9.67 13.86
CA SER A 45 12.29 -9.41 13.63
C SER A 45 11.67 -8.43 14.64
N GLY A 46 12.47 -7.94 15.61
CA GLY A 46 12.04 -7.06 16.70
C GLY A 46 11.53 -5.68 16.27
N TYR A 47 11.86 -5.22 15.06
CA TYR A 47 11.38 -3.94 14.53
C TYR A 47 10.49 -4.11 13.31
N ARG A 48 9.23 -3.65 13.42
CA ARG A 48 8.23 -3.73 12.34
C ARG A 48 7.82 -2.34 11.88
N VAL A 49 7.79 -2.15 10.56
CA VAL A 49 7.33 -0.90 9.93
C VAL A 49 5.96 -1.11 9.28
N PRO A 50 4.89 -0.51 9.82
CA PRO A 50 3.59 -0.52 9.15
C PRO A 50 3.63 0.22 7.82
N MET A 51 3.15 -0.43 6.76
CA MET A 51 3.03 0.18 5.44
C MET A 51 1.86 -0.42 4.65
N SER A 52 1.28 0.36 3.73
CA SER A 52 0.35 -0.14 2.73
C SER A 52 1.09 -0.41 1.43
N LEU A 53 0.88 -1.59 0.84
CA LEU A 53 1.42 -1.97 -0.47
C LEU A 53 0.28 -1.89 -1.50
N GLY A 54 0.29 -0.87 -2.37
CA GLY A 54 -0.69 -0.69 -3.44
C GLY A 54 -0.55 -1.72 -4.56
N GLU A 55 -1.63 -1.92 -5.31
CA GLU A 55 -1.64 -2.79 -6.50
C GLU A 55 -0.68 -2.31 -7.59
N PRO A 56 -0.12 -3.23 -8.41
CA PRO A 56 0.70 -2.85 -9.55
C PRO A 56 -0.11 -2.03 -10.54
N HIS A 57 0.50 -0.97 -11.07
CA HIS A 57 -0.05 -0.23 -12.21
C HIS A 57 0.99 -0.09 -13.33
N VAL A 58 0.50 -0.10 -14.57
CA VAL A 58 1.34 -0.04 -15.77
C VAL A 58 1.55 1.42 -16.15
N GLU A 59 2.80 1.78 -16.36
CA GLU A 59 3.24 3.14 -16.66
C GLU A 59 4.19 3.16 -17.85
N VAL A 60 4.38 4.34 -18.45
CA VAL A 60 5.33 4.54 -19.54
C VAL A 60 6.49 5.39 -19.04
N ASP A 61 7.72 4.89 -19.23
CA ASP A 61 8.90 5.62 -18.83
C ASP A 61 9.34 6.69 -19.85
N ASN A 62 10.39 7.44 -19.53
CA ASN A 62 10.91 8.49 -20.41
C ASN A 62 11.47 7.98 -21.75
N SER A 63 11.71 6.66 -21.90
CA SER A 63 12.11 6.03 -23.15
C SER A 63 10.92 5.49 -23.95
N GLY A 64 9.68 5.77 -23.52
CA GLY A 64 8.47 5.25 -24.16
C GLY A 64 8.23 3.76 -23.91
N SER A 65 8.98 3.14 -22.99
CA SER A 65 8.84 1.71 -22.68
C SER A 65 7.89 1.49 -21.51
N GLY A 66 7.06 0.46 -21.63
CA GLY A 66 6.18 0.01 -20.53
C GLY A 66 6.98 -0.44 -19.31
N CYS A 67 6.49 -0.09 -18.14
CA CYS A 67 7.06 -0.47 -16.84
C CYS A 67 5.94 -0.65 -15.80
N THR A 68 6.28 -1.26 -14.67
CA THR A 68 5.33 -1.44 -13.57
C THR A 68 5.73 -0.56 -12.40
N ALA A 69 4.76 0.11 -11.80
CA ALA A 69 4.93 0.92 -10.60
C ALA A 69 4.10 0.36 -9.44
N TYR A 70 4.62 0.51 -8.23
CA TYR A 70 3.96 0.15 -6.97
C TYR A 70 3.98 1.34 -6.03
N ASP A 71 2.87 1.58 -5.34
CA ASP A 71 2.75 2.66 -4.37
C ASP A 71 2.82 2.11 -2.95
N ILE A 72 3.83 2.54 -2.19
CA ILE A 72 3.98 2.15 -0.79
C ILE A 72 3.71 3.37 0.09
N VAL A 73 2.73 3.26 0.99
CA VAL A 73 2.33 4.36 1.88
C VAL A 73 2.79 4.05 3.30
N ILE A 74 3.56 4.96 3.90
CA ILE A 74 4.01 4.89 5.29
C ILE A 74 3.54 6.08 6.13
N ASN A 75 3.75 6.01 7.44
CA ASN A 75 3.49 7.13 8.34
C ASN A 75 4.32 8.38 7.96
N SER A 76 3.73 9.57 8.02
CA SER A 76 4.41 10.83 7.67
C SER A 76 5.61 11.19 8.56
N THR A 77 5.56 10.88 9.85
CA THR A 77 6.68 11.12 10.78
C THR A 77 7.84 10.19 10.45
N PHE A 78 7.55 8.91 10.24
CA PHE A 78 8.56 7.94 9.81
C PHE A 78 9.13 8.27 8.43
N PHE A 79 8.31 8.76 7.50
CA PHE A 79 8.77 9.27 6.21
C PHE A 79 9.83 10.39 6.38
N GLY A 80 9.62 11.30 7.34
CA GLY A 80 10.60 12.33 7.68
C GLY A 80 11.93 11.75 8.12
N LYS A 81 11.90 10.72 8.97
CA LYS A 81 13.08 10.01 9.47
C LYS A 81 13.88 9.36 8.36
N ILE A 82 13.26 8.55 7.49
CA ILE A 82 13.94 7.89 6.37
C ILE A 82 14.42 8.87 5.30
N THR A 83 13.87 10.09 5.24
CA THR A 83 14.33 11.10 4.29
C THR A 83 15.65 11.72 4.76
N ASN A 84 15.81 11.89 6.07
CA ASN A 84 16.95 12.60 6.68
C ASN A 84 18.04 11.66 7.22
N ASN A 85 17.79 10.36 7.30
CA ASN A 85 18.74 9.36 7.79
C ASN A 85 18.91 8.25 6.75
N GLU A 86 20.14 8.05 6.27
CA GLU A 86 20.45 7.09 5.22
C GLU A 86 20.32 5.64 5.68
N VAL A 87 20.76 5.31 6.89
CA VAL A 87 20.64 3.95 7.45
C VAL A 87 19.18 3.53 7.53
N PHE A 88 18.32 4.39 8.07
CA PHE A 88 16.88 4.14 8.12
C PHE A 88 16.24 4.06 6.72
N ARG A 89 16.76 4.82 5.76
CA ARG A 89 16.30 4.78 4.36
C ARG A 89 16.61 3.46 3.69
N GLU A 90 17.85 3.00 3.79
CA GLU A 90 18.29 1.73 3.21
C GLU A 90 17.54 0.56 3.85
N PHE A 91 17.48 0.54 5.19
CA PHE A 91 16.69 -0.43 5.94
C PHE A 91 15.24 -0.49 5.42
N PHE A 92 14.57 0.67 5.36
CA PHE A 92 13.17 0.71 4.95
C PHE A 92 12.99 0.26 3.49
N ILE A 93 13.88 0.65 2.58
CA ILE A 93 13.80 0.22 1.18
C ILE A 93 13.92 -1.29 1.07
N THR A 94 14.83 -1.92 1.82
CA THR A 94 14.96 -3.38 1.89
C THR A 94 13.65 -4.04 2.35
N VAL A 95 13.09 -3.61 3.48
CA VAL A 95 11.82 -4.13 4.01
C VAL A 95 10.67 -3.92 3.01
N ALA A 96 10.63 -2.78 2.35
CA ALA A 96 9.62 -2.46 1.34
C ALA A 96 9.71 -3.39 0.11
N MET A 97 10.92 -3.69 -0.35
CA MET A 97 11.15 -4.62 -1.45
C MET A 97 10.76 -6.05 -1.06
N GLU A 98 11.19 -6.52 0.12
CA GLU A 98 10.77 -7.82 0.66
C GLU A 98 9.25 -7.93 0.81
N GLY A 99 8.60 -6.85 1.25
CA GLY A 99 7.15 -6.78 1.33
C GLY A 99 6.46 -6.97 -0.03
N LEU A 100 7.01 -6.36 -1.10
CA LEU A 100 6.50 -6.54 -2.47
C LEU A 100 6.79 -7.93 -3.01
N GLU A 101 8.00 -8.46 -2.79
CA GLU A 101 8.41 -9.81 -3.19
C GLU A 101 7.48 -10.86 -2.60
N ASN A 102 7.20 -10.76 -1.30
CA ASN A 102 6.30 -11.65 -0.59
C ASN A 102 4.84 -11.50 -1.05
N LYS A 103 4.36 -10.27 -1.25
CA LYS A 103 2.94 -10.02 -1.59
C LYS A 103 2.59 -10.45 -3.02
N TYR A 104 3.52 -10.32 -3.96
CA TYR A 104 3.27 -10.52 -5.39
C TYR A 104 4.10 -11.65 -6.01
N GLU A 105 4.74 -12.47 -5.17
CA GLU A 105 5.53 -13.64 -5.59
C GLU A 105 6.55 -13.29 -6.69
N MET A 106 7.33 -12.23 -6.45
CA MET A 106 8.35 -11.76 -7.39
C MET A 106 9.72 -11.67 -6.72
N GLU A 107 10.76 -11.51 -7.55
CA GLU A 107 12.12 -11.24 -7.09
C GLU A 107 12.59 -9.89 -7.64
N LEU A 108 13.10 -9.04 -6.76
CA LEU A 108 13.61 -7.72 -7.08
C LEU A 108 15.13 -7.67 -6.90
N SER A 109 15.80 -7.04 -7.84
CA SER A 109 17.22 -6.74 -7.69
C SER A 109 17.45 -5.82 -6.50
N ARG A 110 18.44 -6.15 -5.67
CA ARG A 110 18.89 -5.27 -4.59
C ARG A 110 19.65 -4.04 -5.10
N GLU A 111 19.99 -4.00 -6.40
CA GLU A 111 20.49 -2.81 -7.07
C GLU A 111 19.32 -1.86 -7.43
N TRP A 112 19.03 -0.92 -6.54
CA TRP A 112 18.05 0.13 -6.77
C TRP A 112 18.71 1.51 -6.90
N ARG A 113 17.99 2.46 -7.52
CA ARG A 113 18.40 3.86 -7.60
C ARG A 113 17.24 4.78 -7.27
N MET A 114 17.47 5.75 -6.40
CA MET A 114 16.52 6.83 -6.17
C MET A 114 16.53 7.81 -7.35
N LEU A 115 15.34 8.17 -7.81
CA LEU A 115 15.17 9.15 -8.88
C LEU A 115 15.29 10.57 -8.31
N LYS A 116 16.20 11.37 -8.87
CA LYS A 116 16.42 12.76 -8.42
C LYS A 116 15.37 13.74 -8.94
N ASN A 117 14.94 13.56 -10.18
CA ASN A 117 14.06 14.50 -10.88
C ASN A 117 12.60 14.02 -10.98
N ARG A 118 12.25 12.93 -10.29
CA ARG A 118 10.92 12.34 -10.32
C ARG A 118 10.61 11.74 -8.95
N LYS A 119 9.60 12.29 -8.26
CA LYS A 119 9.20 11.83 -6.92
C LYS A 119 8.13 10.74 -6.94
N PHE A 120 7.50 10.51 -8.09
CA PHE A 120 6.43 9.54 -8.29
C PHE A 120 6.39 9.11 -9.77
N MET A 121 6.22 7.82 -10.04
CA MET A 121 5.95 7.27 -11.36
C MET A 121 4.45 7.05 -11.51
N GLY A 122 3.84 7.66 -12.53
CA GLY A 122 2.39 7.65 -12.75
C GLY A 122 1.65 8.85 -12.19
N SER A 123 0.34 8.68 -12.04
CA SER A 123 -0.56 9.66 -11.41
C SER A 123 -0.89 9.23 -9.97
N ILE A 124 -1.03 10.18 -9.06
CA ILE A 124 -1.38 9.89 -7.67
C ILE A 124 -2.87 9.54 -7.60
N PHE A 125 -3.19 8.28 -7.28
CA PHE A 125 -4.55 7.82 -7.01
C PHE A 125 -4.79 7.67 -5.51
N ASP A 126 -6.04 7.85 -5.06
CA ASP A 126 -6.43 7.61 -3.67
C ASP A 126 -6.37 6.10 -3.35
N GLN A 127 -5.52 5.71 -2.40
CA GLN A 127 -5.41 4.34 -1.91
C GLN A 127 -6.31 4.14 -0.67
N ASN A 128 -7.12 3.08 -0.64
CA ASN A 128 -7.95 2.74 0.53
C ASN A 128 -7.08 2.19 1.67
N ILE A 129 -6.90 2.98 2.74
CA ILE A 129 -6.15 2.59 3.93
C ILE A 129 -7.09 1.89 4.92
N ARG A 130 -6.87 0.59 5.19
CA ARG A 130 -7.64 -0.17 6.19
C ARG A 130 -7.10 0.12 7.60
N THR A 131 -7.79 0.96 8.35
CA THR A 131 -7.38 1.44 9.69
C THR A 131 -7.76 0.54 10.87
N LYS A 132 -8.23 -0.69 10.67
CA LYS A 132 -8.60 -1.56 11.80
C LYS A 132 -7.37 -2.24 12.38
N SER A 133 -6.73 -1.60 13.36
CA SER A 133 -5.87 -2.27 14.34
C SER A 133 -6.69 -3.37 15.01
N LYS A 134 -6.44 -4.63 14.67
CA LYS A 134 -6.89 -5.71 15.54
C LYS A 134 -6.11 -5.55 16.85
N PRO A 135 -6.76 -5.50 18.03
CA PRO A 135 -6.02 -5.60 19.28
C PRO A 135 -5.21 -6.90 19.26
N MET A 136 -3.92 -6.79 19.56
CA MET A 136 -3.05 -7.95 19.76
C MET A 136 -3.57 -8.67 21.01
N ILE A 137 -4.04 -9.90 20.86
CA ILE A 137 -4.32 -10.76 22.02
C ILE A 137 -2.95 -11.13 22.59
N GLN A 138 -2.63 -10.52 23.72
CA GLN A 138 -1.52 -10.95 24.57
C GLN A 138 -2.10 -12.02 25.51
N GLU A 139 -1.50 -13.20 25.56
CA GLU A 139 -1.88 -14.24 26.51
C GLU A 139 -1.65 -13.70 27.93
N MET A 140 -2.75 -13.43 28.65
CA MET A 140 -2.72 -13.25 30.10
C MET A 140 -2.84 -14.64 30.72
N ASP A 141 -1.88 -15.00 31.59
CA ASP A 141 -1.98 -16.15 32.47
C ASP A 141 -3.29 -16.10 33.27
N ALA A 142 -4.28 -16.88 32.84
CA ALA A 142 -5.58 -16.95 33.49
C ALA A 142 -5.62 -18.18 34.41
N LYS A 143 -5.50 -17.93 35.72
CA LYS A 143 -6.12 -18.79 36.73
C LYS A 143 -7.64 -18.77 36.51
N PRO A 144 -8.36 -19.89 36.69
CA PRO A 144 -9.74 -20.03 36.24
C PRO A 144 -10.68 -19.26 37.16
N SER A 145 -11.43 -18.30 36.61
CA SER A 145 -12.63 -17.76 37.27
C SER A 145 -13.74 -17.47 36.25
N GLN A 146 -14.69 -18.41 36.27
CA GLN A 146 -16.12 -18.39 35.99
C GLN A 146 -16.75 -17.22 35.19
N PHE A 147 -17.43 -17.64 34.12
CA PHE A 147 -18.36 -16.90 33.28
C PHE A 147 -19.47 -16.17 34.05
N THR A 148 -19.74 -14.92 33.69
CA THR A 148 -21.11 -14.38 33.66
C THR A 148 -21.31 -13.52 32.41
N SER A 149 -22.31 -13.90 31.61
CA SER A 149 -22.73 -13.23 30.40
C SER A 149 -23.53 -11.97 30.74
N SER A 150 -23.14 -10.81 30.20
CA SER A 150 -24.03 -9.65 30.12
C SER A 150 -24.07 -9.11 28.68
N LYS A 151 -25.32 -8.93 28.23
CA LYS A 151 -25.78 -8.70 26.86
C LYS A 151 -25.26 -7.38 26.27
N SER A 152 -24.83 -7.42 25.01
CA SER A 152 -24.62 -6.23 24.17
C SER A 152 -25.95 -5.79 23.54
N LEU A 153 -26.31 -4.52 23.70
CA LEU A 153 -27.42 -3.86 23.02
C LEU A 153 -26.86 -3.02 21.87
N ILE A 154 -26.73 -3.60 20.68
CA ILE A 154 -26.55 -2.83 19.44
C ILE A 154 -27.42 -3.50 18.36
N SER A 155 -28.45 -2.80 17.91
CA SER A 155 -29.29 -3.20 16.78
C SER A 155 -28.49 -3.05 15.47
N GLU A 156 -28.34 -4.15 14.75
CA GLU A 156 -27.79 -4.17 13.41
C GLU A 156 -28.84 -3.65 12.41
N VAL A 157 -28.49 -2.60 11.67
CA VAL A 157 -29.26 -2.19 10.48
C VAL A 157 -28.77 -3.08 9.35
N GLU A 158 -29.57 -4.08 8.98
CA GLU A 158 -29.34 -4.96 7.84
C GLU A 158 -29.41 -4.15 6.53
N SER A 159 -28.27 -3.61 6.08
CA SER A 159 -28.13 -3.14 4.70
C SER A 159 -27.42 -4.23 3.90
N SER A 160 -28.19 -5.06 3.21
CA SER A 160 -27.65 -6.01 2.24
C SER A 160 -26.97 -5.27 1.07
N PRO A 161 -25.77 -5.70 0.64
CA PRO A 161 -25.09 -5.12 -0.51
C PRO A 161 -25.85 -5.50 -1.79
N VAL A 162 -26.34 -4.50 -2.53
CA VAL A 162 -27.01 -4.70 -3.82
C VAL A 162 -25.94 -4.73 -4.91
N LYS A 163 -25.90 -5.81 -5.70
CA LYS A 163 -25.02 -5.91 -6.86
C LYS A 163 -25.42 -4.86 -7.91
N PRO A 164 -24.49 -4.01 -8.39
CA PRO A 164 -24.79 -3.06 -9.44
C PRO A 164 -24.88 -3.75 -10.80
N ASP A 165 -25.81 -3.29 -11.62
CA ASP A 165 -25.87 -3.67 -13.03
C ASP A 165 -24.76 -2.98 -13.80
N TYR A 166 -24.14 -3.68 -14.75
CA TYR A 166 -23.10 -3.11 -15.60
C TYR A 166 -23.12 -3.71 -17.00
N THR A 167 -22.65 -2.94 -17.99
CA THR A 167 -22.49 -3.36 -19.39
C THR A 167 -21.07 -3.06 -19.86
N ILE A 168 -20.46 -3.99 -20.61
CA ILE A 168 -19.14 -3.79 -21.22
C ILE A 168 -19.34 -3.69 -22.74
N VAL A 169 -18.86 -2.61 -23.34
CA VAL A 169 -18.90 -2.36 -24.79
C VAL A 169 -17.48 -2.24 -25.33
N ALA A 170 -17.27 -2.76 -26.54
CA ALA A 170 -16.03 -2.62 -27.28
C ALA A 170 -16.04 -1.31 -28.10
N GLU A 171 -14.96 -0.54 -28.03
CA GLU A 171 -14.76 0.64 -28.87
C GLU A 171 -13.52 0.51 -29.77
N PRO A 172 -13.64 0.71 -31.10
CA PRO A 172 -14.89 0.88 -31.85
C PRO A 172 -15.75 -0.41 -31.85
N PRO A 173 -17.09 -0.30 -32.02
CA PRO A 173 -18.01 -1.44 -31.96
C PRO A 173 -17.86 -2.40 -33.15
N GLU A 174 -17.25 -1.94 -34.24
CA GLU A 174 -16.96 -2.75 -35.42
C GLU A 174 -15.44 -2.75 -35.69
N GLY A 175 -14.90 -3.94 -35.98
CA GLY A 175 -13.47 -4.15 -36.22
C GLY A 175 -12.72 -4.68 -35.00
N HIS A 176 -11.41 -4.47 -34.95
CA HIS A 176 -10.59 -4.87 -33.82
C HIS A 176 -10.73 -3.84 -32.69
N PRO A 177 -11.27 -4.23 -31.52
CA PRO A 177 -11.50 -3.29 -30.43
C PRO A 177 -10.18 -2.74 -29.91
N SER A 178 -10.09 -1.42 -29.77
CA SER A 178 -8.94 -0.74 -29.16
C SER A 178 -9.12 -0.61 -27.65
N PHE A 179 -10.36 -0.52 -27.19
CA PHE A 179 -10.71 -0.34 -25.78
C PHE A 179 -11.97 -1.14 -25.41
N LEU A 180 -12.05 -1.55 -24.15
CA LEU A 180 -13.29 -2.04 -23.53
C LEU A 180 -13.77 -0.97 -22.56
N VAL A 181 -15.00 -0.49 -22.74
CA VAL A 181 -15.64 0.51 -21.91
C VAL A 181 -16.69 -0.18 -21.05
N ALA A 182 -16.58 -0.05 -19.73
CA ALA A 182 -17.56 -0.58 -18.78
C ALA A 182 -18.44 0.55 -18.22
N GLU A 183 -19.74 0.47 -18.45
CA GLU A 183 -20.73 1.35 -17.84
C GLU A 183 -21.36 0.64 -16.63
N ILE A 184 -21.22 1.22 -15.43
CA ILE A 184 -21.69 0.63 -14.17
C ILE A 184 -22.80 1.51 -13.58
N CYS A 185 -24.00 0.95 -13.43
CA CYS A 185 -25.14 1.59 -12.80
C CYS A 185 -25.07 1.41 -11.27
N LEU A 186 -24.84 2.51 -10.55
CA LEU A 186 -24.78 2.54 -9.09
C LEU A 186 -26.06 3.16 -8.50
N PRO A 187 -27.14 2.39 -8.26
CA PRO A 187 -28.45 2.94 -7.90
C PRO A 187 -28.50 3.62 -6.53
N LYS A 188 -27.52 3.37 -5.65
CA LYS A 188 -27.45 3.96 -4.29
C LYS A 188 -26.47 5.13 -4.17
N VAL A 189 -25.87 5.59 -5.26
CA VAL A 189 -24.93 6.72 -5.25
C VAL A 189 -25.68 7.99 -5.66
N VAL A 190 -25.96 8.86 -4.69
CA VAL A 190 -26.51 10.18 -4.95
C VAL A 190 -25.42 11.02 -5.64
N ARG A 191 -25.65 11.42 -6.89
CA ARG A 191 -24.70 12.29 -7.61
C ARG A 191 -24.64 13.66 -6.90
N PRO A 192 -23.47 14.23 -6.63
CA PRO A 192 -23.39 15.61 -6.18
C PRO A 192 -23.96 16.52 -7.27
N HIS A 193 -24.86 17.42 -6.86
CA HIS A 193 -25.47 18.41 -7.75
C HIS A 193 -24.40 19.16 -8.55
N LYS A 194 -24.52 19.16 -9.88
CA LYS A 194 -23.83 20.14 -10.72
C LYS A 194 -24.47 21.50 -10.44
N CYS A 195 -23.75 22.41 -9.79
CA CYS A 195 -24.04 23.83 -9.92
C CYS A 195 -23.76 24.22 -11.37
N GLY A 196 -24.82 24.58 -12.09
CA GLY A 196 -24.71 25.08 -13.46
C GLY A 196 -24.16 26.50 -13.50
N SER A 197 -23.65 26.85 -14.67
CA SER A 197 -23.60 28.21 -15.21
C SER A 197 -24.22 28.15 -16.59
#